data_AF-A0A922WVQ2-F1
#
_entry.id   AF-A0A922WVQ2-F1
#
_cell.length_a   1.000
_cell.length_b   1.000
_cell.length_c   1.000
_cell.angle_alpha   90.00
_cell.angle_beta   90.00
_cell.angle_gamma   90.00
#
_symmetry.space_group_name_H-M   'P 1'
#
loop_
_entity.id
_entity.type
_entity.pdbx_description
1 polymer ?
#
loop_
_entity_poly.entity_id
_entity_poly.type
_entity_poly.pdbx_seq_one_letter_code
_entity_poly.pdbx_strand_id
1 'polypeptide(L)'
;MDNLTQCHVGAVLALFWAAFWPVGVHAAPQETASTAAPSLPAAASYLLVQLTGKAKMIGYPAVCPGSSPDEDQSEIICLAELYEAPAHVLQHLGGAPTERRLTIRFTAHSFHAVWQKDVRFLLGVVPFEDKGATGHFAYFWDWEGDTGEFCRGANELDDLEAPIRDFYRSGRVRKASARDDDWERGWEIACVKGRPGRER
;
A
#
# COMPACT_ATOMS: atom_id res chain seq x y z
N MET A 1 50.24 -17.56 18.50
CA MET A 1 51.63 -17.09 18.62
C MET A 1 52.00 -16.48 17.29
N ASP A 2 51.87 -15.16 17.25
CA ASP A 2 52.72 -14.18 16.59
C ASP A 2 53.08 -14.36 15.10
N ASN A 3 52.51 -13.51 14.24
CA ASN A 3 53.31 -12.35 13.79
C ASN A 3 52.47 -11.28 13.08
N LEU A 4 52.57 -10.07 13.63
CA LEU A 4 52.28 -8.77 13.03
C LEU A 4 53.49 -8.31 12.21
N THR A 5 53.31 -7.82 10.98
CA THR A 5 54.22 -6.87 10.29
C THR A 5 53.42 -6.20 9.16
N GLN A 6 52.89 -4.99 9.28
CA GLN A 6 53.46 -3.64 9.42
C GLN A 6 53.90 -3.01 8.07
N CYS A 7 53.11 -1.99 7.67
CA CYS A 7 53.40 -0.71 7.00
C CYS A 7 54.06 -0.63 5.60
N HIS A 8 53.46 0.19 4.72
CA HIS A 8 54.05 1.47 4.32
C HIS A 8 52.99 2.49 3.88
N VAL A 9 53.12 3.68 4.46
CA VAL A 9 52.47 4.95 4.13
C VAL A 9 53.18 5.54 2.90
N GLY A 10 52.42 6.13 1.97
CA GLY A 10 52.97 6.85 0.83
C GLY A 10 51.92 7.72 0.13
N ALA A 11 51.62 8.87 0.73
CA ALA A 11 50.94 9.99 0.08
C ALA A 11 51.94 10.85 -0.71
N VAL A 12 51.44 11.62 -1.69
CA VAL A 12 51.93 12.91 -2.29
C VAL A 12 51.42 12.94 -3.74
N LEU A 13 50.38 13.73 -4.06
CA LEU A 13 50.43 15.09 -4.65
C LEU A 13 51.15 15.09 -6.02
N ALA A 14 50.69 15.69 -7.11
CA ALA A 14 49.59 16.60 -7.43
C ALA A 14 49.53 16.67 -8.98
N LEU A 15 48.43 17.15 -9.56
CA LEU A 15 48.42 18.36 -10.40
C LEU A 15 47.05 18.56 -11.05
N PHE A 16 46.42 19.64 -10.58
CA PHE A 16 45.34 20.38 -11.22
C PHE A 16 45.65 20.68 -12.68
N TRP A 17 44.68 20.49 -13.58
CA TRP A 17 44.49 21.40 -14.71
C TRP A 17 43.00 21.68 -14.90
N ALA A 18 42.71 22.98 -14.97
CA ALA A 18 41.39 23.59 -14.98
C ALA A 18 40.71 23.49 -16.34
N ALA A 19 39.38 23.35 -16.33
CA ALA A 19 38.52 23.89 -17.37
C ALA A 19 37.20 24.32 -16.70
N PHE A 20 37.17 25.57 -16.26
CA PHE A 20 35.95 26.27 -15.92
C PHE A 20 35.13 26.46 -17.19
N TRP A 21 33.98 25.80 -17.28
CA TRP A 21 32.91 26.18 -18.21
C TRP A 21 31.82 26.91 -17.42
N PRO A 22 31.37 28.10 -17.84
CA PRO A 22 30.19 28.73 -17.26
C PRO A 22 28.97 27.95 -17.75
N VAL A 23 28.51 26.98 -16.96
CA VAL A 23 27.18 26.41 -17.15
C VAL A 23 26.20 27.48 -16.72
N GLY A 24 25.57 28.13 -17.71
CA GLY A 24 24.51 29.08 -17.48
C GLY A 24 23.44 28.42 -16.62
N VAL A 25 23.24 28.97 -15.41
CA VAL A 25 22.16 28.62 -14.51
C VAL A 25 20.86 28.99 -15.21
N HIS A 26 20.33 28.06 -16.01
CA HIS A 26 18.95 28.13 -16.45
C HIS A 26 18.13 27.87 -15.20
N ALA A 27 17.51 28.93 -14.68
CA ALA A 27 16.50 28.82 -13.66
C ALA A 27 15.48 27.79 -14.13
N ALA A 28 15.48 26.61 -13.50
CA ALA A 28 14.45 25.63 -13.72
C ALA A 28 13.11 26.30 -13.41
N PRO A 29 12.10 26.19 -14.30
CA PRO A 29 10.77 26.65 -13.96
C PRO A 29 10.34 25.94 -12.68
N GLN A 30 10.12 26.71 -11.62
CA GLN A 30 9.46 26.20 -10.42
C GLN A 30 8.07 25.75 -10.86
N GLU A 31 7.87 24.44 -11.01
CA GLU A 31 6.56 23.84 -10.92
C GLU A 31 6.00 24.24 -9.56
N THR A 32 5.11 25.24 -9.57
CA THR A 32 4.15 25.44 -8.49
C THR A 32 3.37 24.14 -8.35
N ALA A 33 3.81 23.30 -7.42
CA ALA A 33 3.07 22.13 -6.97
C ALA A 33 1.68 22.62 -6.54
N SER A 34 0.70 22.36 -7.38
CA SER A 34 -0.69 22.70 -7.14
C SER A 34 -1.13 22.01 -5.85
N THR A 35 -1.52 22.81 -4.86
CA THR A 35 -2.13 22.36 -3.60
C THR A 35 -3.59 21.92 -3.82
N ALA A 36 -3.86 21.24 -4.94
CA ALA A 36 -5.14 20.59 -5.15
C ALA A 36 -5.13 19.29 -4.33
N ALA A 37 -6.10 19.15 -3.41
CA ALA A 37 -6.35 17.87 -2.78
C ALA A 37 -6.45 16.79 -3.88
N PRO A 38 -5.81 15.62 -3.73
CA PRO A 38 -5.83 14.58 -4.75
C PRO A 38 -7.29 14.24 -5.06
N SER A 39 -7.73 14.62 -6.26
CA SER A 39 -9.05 14.26 -6.75
C SER A 39 -9.08 12.75 -6.93
N LEU A 40 -10.07 12.09 -6.33
CA LEU A 40 -10.27 10.65 -6.49
C LEU A 40 -10.19 10.27 -7.98
N PRO A 41 -9.49 9.19 -8.35
CA PRO A 41 -9.53 8.70 -9.73
C PRO A 41 -10.98 8.52 -10.13
N ALA A 42 -11.40 9.07 -11.27
CA ALA A 42 -12.81 9.05 -11.69
C ALA A 42 -13.42 7.63 -11.80
N ALA A 43 -12.59 6.58 -11.77
CA ALA A 43 -12.98 5.18 -11.83
C ALA A 43 -12.84 4.42 -10.49
N ALA A 44 -12.49 5.09 -9.39
CA ALA A 44 -12.31 4.44 -8.10
C ALA A 44 -13.66 4.00 -7.49
N SER A 45 -13.67 2.83 -6.86
CA SER A 45 -14.83 2.26 -6.15
C SER A 45 -14.43 1.78 -4.77
N TYR A 46 -15.31 1.97 -3.78
CA TYR A 46 -15.04 1.60 -2.40
C TYR A 46 -15.99 0.52 -1.95
N LEU A 47 -15.45 -0.63 -1.55
CA LEU A 47 -16.23 -1.86 -1.43
C LEU A 47 -15.92 -2.57 -0.12
N LEU A 48 -16.95 -3.12 0.52
CA LEU A 48 -16.82 -4.24 1.43
C LEU A 48 -17.09 -5.51 0.62
N VAL A 49 -16.14 -6.42 0.56
CA VAL A 49 -16.24 -7.67 -0.20
C VAL A 49 -15.98 -8.88 0.68
N GLN A 50 -16.42 -10.04 0.21
CA GLN A 50 -16.06 -11.34 0.76
C GLN A 50 -15.42 -12.20 -0.32
N LEU A 51 -14.30 -12.84 0.01
CA LEU A 51 -13.66 -13.78 -0.90
C LEU A 51 -14.53 -15.01 -1.11
N THR A 52 -14.78 -15.36 -2.36
CA THR A 52 -15.54 -16.56 -2.75
C THR A 52 -14.64 -17.77 -3.02
N GLY A 53 -13.33 -17.55 -3.07
CA GLY A 53 -12.28 -18.55 -3.18
C GLY A 53 -10.98 -18.06 -2.55
N LYS A 54 -9.97 -18.93 -2.44
CA LYS A 54 -8.67 -18.55 -1.89
C LYS A 54 -7.97 -17.53 -2.79
N ALA A 55 -7.27 -16.58 -2.19
CA ALA A 55 -6.35 -15.72 -2.92
C ALA A 55 -5.15 -16.53 -3.43
N LYS A 56 -4.74 -16.30 -4.67
CA LYS A 56 -3.60 -16.97 -5.30
C LYS A 56 -2.51 -15.95 -5.60
N MET A 57 -1.28 -16.25 -5.22
CA MET A 57 -0.13 -15.45 -5.66
C MET A 57 0.02 -15.61 -7.17
N ILE A 58 0.03 -14.49 -7.90
CA ILE A 58 0.17 -14.44 -9.36
C ILE A 58 1.49 -13.82 -9.81
N GLY A 59 2.32 -13.31 -8.89
CA GLY A 59 3.68 -12.88 -9.17
C GLY A 59 4.19 -11.84 -8.18
N TYR A 60 5.24 -11.13 -8.59
CA TYR A 60 5.71 -9.89 -7.97
C TYR A 60 5.46 -8.76 -8.98
N PRO A 61 4.99 -7.57 -8.56
CA PRO A 61 4.90 -6.44 -9.46
C PRO A 61 6.31 -6.10 -9.95
N ALA A 62 6.45 -5.95 -11.27
CA ALA A 62 7.74 -5.89 -11.95
C ALA A 62 8.56 -4.61 -11.68
N VAL A 63 8.02 -3.66 -10.89
CA VAL A 63 8.60 -2.33 -10.68
C VAL A 63 8.35 -1.92 -9.24
N CYS A 64 9.23 -2.34 -8.36
CA CYS A 64 9.48 -1.61 -7.13
C CYS A 64 10.43 -0.47 -7.46
N PRO A 65 10.31 0.73 -6.85
CA PRO A 65 11.37 1.73 -6.91
C PRO A 65 12.71 1.02 -6.59
N GLY A 66 13.62 1.02 -7.59
CA GLY A 66 14.71 0.04 -7.72
C GLY A 66 14.74 -0.80 -8.99
N SER A 67 13.80 -0.58 -9.92
CA SER A 67 13.76 -1.23 -11.25
C SER A 67 14.22 -0.32 -12.40
N SER A 68 14.67 0.90 -12.10
CA SER A 68 15.33 1.79 -13.07
C SER A 68 16.85 1.60 -12.96
N PRO A 69 17.59 1.45 -14.07
CA PRO A 69 19.02 1.16 -14.06
C PRO A 69 19.91 2.30 -13.53
N ASP A 70 19.35 3.49 -13.25
CA ASP A 70 20.12 4.71 -13.00
C ASP A 70 20.23 5.14 -11.52
N GLU A 71 19.76 4.32 -10.57
CA GLU A 71 19.82 4.65 -9.12
C GLU A 71 20.63 3.63 -8.31
N ASP A 72 21.52 4.10 -7.42
CA ASP A 72 22.25 3.28 -6.44
C ASP A 72 21.33 2.92 -5.27
N GLN A 73 21.01 1.63 -5.12
CA GLN A 73 19.95 1.12 -4.26
C GLN A 73 20.31 -0.17 -3.53
N SER A 74 21.56 -0.30 -3.11
CA SER A 74 22.08 -1.47 -2.38
C SER A 74 21.33 -1.82 -1.08
N GLU A 75 20.38 -0.99 -0.62
CA GLU A 75 19.66 -1.16 0.65
C GLU A 75 18.12 -1.23 0.54
N ILE A 76 17.50 -1.15 -0.66
CA ILE A 76 16.03 -1.08 -0.81
C ILE A 76 15.46 -2.36 -1.41
N ILE A 77 14.81 -3.19 -0.57
CA ILE A 77 14.04 -4.37 -1.00
C ILE A 77 12.56 -4.10 -0.77
N CYS A 78 11.81 -3.78 -1.82
CA CYS A 78 10.36 -3.87 -1.79
C CYS A 78 9.98 -5.19 -2.47
N LEU A 79 9.57 -6.17 -1.68
CA LEU A 79 8.97 -7.41 -2.18
C LEU A 79 7.49 -7.37 -1.82
N ALA A 80 6.70 -6.72 -2.67
CA ALA A 80 5.26 -6.88 -2.63
C ALA A 80 4.90 -8.09 -3.50
N GLU A 81 4.18 -9.06 -2.97
CA GLU A 81 3.61 -10.16 -3.74
C GLU A 81 2.27 -9.68 -4.33
N LEU A 82 1.97 -10.04 -5.57
CA LEU A 82 0.70 -9.75 -6.22
C LEU A 82 -0.21 -10.96 -6.09
N TYR A 83 -1.41 -10.74 -5.55
CA TYR A 83 -2.43 -11.76 -5.35
C TYR A 83 -3.66 -11.50 -6.20
N GLU A 84 -4.36 -12.56 -6.56
CA GLU A 84 -5.65 -12.52 -7.26
C GLU A 84 -6.67 -13.42 -6.55
N ALA A 85 -7.90 -12.91 -6.38
CA ALA A 85 -8.98 -13.67 -5.73
C ALA A 85 -10.35 -13.33 -6.35
N PRO A 86 -11.27 -14.31 -6.47
CA PRO A 86 -12.66 -14.02 -6.79
C PRO A 86 -13.40 -13.56 -5.53
N ALA A 87 -14.16 -12.48 -5.64
CA ALA A 87 -14.87 -11.86 -4.52
C ALA A 87 -16.33 -11.52 -4.86
N HIS A 88 -17.16 -11.42 -3.82
CA HIS A 88 -18.53 -10.94 -3.89
C HIS A 88 -18.66 -9.62 -3.11
N VAL A 89 -19.28 -8.61 -3.73
CA VAL A 89 -19.53 -7.31 -3.10
C VAL A 89 -20.66 -7.44 -2.09
N LEU A 90 -20.34 -7.25 -0.81
CA LEU A 90 -21.31 -7.22 0.28
C LEU A 90 -21.96 -5.85 0.41
N GLN A 91 -21.16 -4.79 0.24
CA GLN A 91 -21.61 -3.42 0.34
C GLN A 91 -20.77 -2.52 -0.58
N HIS A 92 -21.46 -1.62 -1.27
CA HIS A 92 -20.83 -0.50 -1.98
C HIS A 92 -20.85 0.72 -1.05
N LEU A 93 -19.68 1.28 -0.78
CA LEU A 93 -19.48 2.39 0.16
C LEU A 93 -19.43 3.74 -0.54
N GLY A 94 -19.10 3.77 -1.84
CA GLY A 94 -19.04 4.98 -2.66
C GLY A 94 -18.21 4.78 -3.92
N GLY A 95 -18.11 5.83 -4.74
CA GLY A 95 -17.36 5.84 -6.00
C GLY A 95 -18.14 5.26 -7.19
N ALA A 96 -17.41 4.81 -8.20
CA ALA A 96 -17.98 4.24 -9.43
C ALA A 96 -18.76 2.94 -9.15
N PRO A 97 -19.82 2.63 -9.92
CA PRO A 97 -20.55 1.39 -9.78
C PRO A 97 -19.69 0.19 -10.20
N THR A 98 -19.87 -0.95 -9.54
CA THR A 98 -19.18 -2.21 -9.84
C THR A 98 -20.15 -3.38 -9.95
N GLU A 99 -19.70 -4.47 -10.56
CA GLU A 99 -20.44 -5.73 -10.58
C GLU A 99 -20.49 -6.37 -9.18
N ARG A 100 -21.51 -7.20 -8.92
CA ARG A 100 -21.63 -7.92 -7.63
C ARG A 100 -20.55 -8.98 -7.43
N ARG A 101 -19.99 -9.52 -8.51
CA ARG A 101 -18.92 -10.52 -8.48
C ARG A 101 -17.74 -9.95 -9.21
N LEU A 102 -16.56 -9.99 -8.58
CA LEU A 102 -15.36 -9.34 -9.07
C LEU A 102 -14.18 -10.31 -9.01
N THR A 103 -13.23 -10.16 -9.92
CA THR A 103 -11.86 -10.62 -9.69
C THR A 103 -11.08 -9.44 -9.12
N ILE A 104 -10.55 -9.60 -7.92
CA ILE A 104 -9.72 -8.57 -7.27
C ILE A 104 -8.25 -8.96 -7.36
N ARG A 105 -7.39 -7.98 -7.66
CA ARG A 105 -5.93 -8.06 -7.51
C ARG A 105 -5.48 -7.12 -6.42
N PHE A 106 -4.55 -7.54 -5.57
CA PHE A 106 -4.02 -6.71 -4.49
C PHE A 106 -2.59 -7.12 -4.17
N THR A 107 -1.82 -6.20 -3.60
CA THR A 107 -0.42 -6.43 -3.22
C THR A 107 -0.29 -6.68 -1.72
N ALA A 108 0.65 -7.51 -1.29
CA ALA A 108 0.95 -7.70 0.13
C ALA A 108 2.42 -8.07 0.37
N HIS A 109 2.97 -7.71 1.53
CA HIS A 109 4.34 -8.04 1.90
C HIS A 109 4.39 -9.34 2.71
N SER A 110 4.78 -10.44 2.06
CA SER A 110 5.01 -11.78 2.62
C SER A 110 4.05 -12.21 3.73
N PHE A 111 2.92 -12.77 3.33
CA PHE A 111 2.06 -13.53 4.23
C PHE A 111 1.92 -14.96 3.71
N HIS A 112 2.53 -15.91 4.41
CA HIS A 112 2.17 -17.34 4.33
C HIS A 112 0.68 -17.61 4.67
N ALA A 113 -0.09 -16.57 5.02
CA ALA A 113 -1.55 -16.60 5.02
C ALA A 113 -2.06 -16.44 3.59
N VAL A 114 -2.14 -17.56 2.85
CA VAL A 114 -3.05 -17.66 1.70
C VAL A 114 -4.43 -17.25 2.21
N TRP A 115 -4.91 -16.03 1.91
CA TRP A 115 -6.21 -15.58 2.39
C TRP A 115 -7.27 -16.59 1.96
N GLN A 116 -7.95 -17.15 2.95
CA GLN A 116 -8.89 -18.23 2.73
C GLN A 116 -10.19 -17.69 2.15
N LYS A 117 -11.02 -18.62 1.70
CA LYS A 117 -12.42 -18.33 1.37
C LYS A 117 -13.10 -17.68 2.58
N ASP A 118 -14.11 -16.87 2.31
CA ASP A 118 -15.00 -16.23 3.28
C ASP A 118 -14.37 -15.10 4.11
N VAL A 119 -13.06 -14.83 3.93
CA VAL A 119 -12.39 -13.63 4.46
C VAL A 119 -13.02 -12.38 3.85
N ARG A 120 -13.24 -11.36 4.67
CA ARG A 120 -13.79 -10.08 4.25
C ARG A 120 -12.71 -9.02 4.12
N PHE A 121 -12.85 -8.21 3.08
CA PHE A 121 -11.94 -7.12 2.77
C PHE A 121 -12.70 -5.81 2.61
N LEU A 122 -12.09 -4.75 3.11
CA LEU A 122 -12.45 -3.38 2.81
C LEU A 122 -11.48 -2.87 1.74
N LEU A 123 -11.99 -2.45 0.58
CA LEU A 123 -11.18 -2.16 -0.59
C LEU A 123 -11.45 -0.75 -1.13
N GLY A 124 -10.38 -0.10 -1.60
CA GLY A 124 -10.44 0.93 -2.64
C GLY A 124 -9.88 0.34 -3.92
N VAL A 125 -10.69 0.29 -4.99
CA VAL A 125 -10.34 -0.40 -6.23
C VAL A 125 -10.49 0.46 -7.48
N VAL A 126 -9.71 0.15 -8.51
CA VAL A 126 -9.87 0.67 -9.88
C VAL A 126 -9.93 -0.50 -10.87
N PRO A 127 -10.65 -0.37 -12.00
CA PRO A 127 -10.67 -1.41 -13.02
C PRO A 127 -9.27 -1.59 -13.65
N PHE A 128 -8.93 -2.82 -14.02
CA PHE A 128 -7.73 -3.12 -14.81
C PHE A 128 -8.05 -4.03 -16.00
N GLU A 129 -7.22 -3.93 -17.03
CA GLU A 129 -7.09 -4.89 -18.10
C GLU A 129 -5.60 -5.16 -18.34
N ASP A 130 -5.18 -6.43 -18.23
CA ASP A 130 -3.79 -6.84 -18.39
C ASP A 130 -3.74 -8.21 -19.08
N LYS A 131 -3.14 -8.25 -20.29
CA LYS A 131 -2.97 -9.45 -21.10
C LYS A 131 -4.28 -10.26 -21.29
N GLY A 132 -5.39 -9.56 -21.45
CA GLY A 132 -6.72 -10.16 -21.63
C GLY A 132 -7.40 -10.61 -20.33
N ALA A 133 -6.77 -10.44 -19.17
CA ALA A 133 -7.43 -10.56 -17.88
C ALA A 133 -8.04 -9.20 -17.48
N THR A 134 -9.31 -9.21 -17.07
CA THR A 134 -10.01 -8.02 -16.56
C THR A 134 -10.39 -8.22 -15.11
N GLY A 135 -10.46 -7.12 -14.37
CA GLY A 135 -10.83 -7.16 -12.96
C GLY A 135 -10.67 -5.81 -12.28
N HIS A 136 -10.46 -5.85 -10.98
CA HIS A 136 -10.28 -4.66 -10.15
C HIS A 136 -8.97 -4.77 -9.36
N PHE A 137 -8.14 -3.74 -9.42
CA PHE A 137 -6.91 -3.66 -8.64
C PHE A 137 -7.19 -2.84 -7.38
N ALA A 138 -6.93 -3.42 -6.22
CA ALA A 138 -7.05 -2.77 -4.94
C ALA A 138 -5.78 -1.97 -4.64
N TYR A 139 -5.87 -0.66 -4.79
CA TYR A 139 -4.81 0.27 -4.40
C TYR A 139 -4.82 0.53 -2.89
N PHE A 140 -5.96 0.30 -2.25
CA PHE A 140 -6.13 0.25 -0.80
C PHE A 140 -6.84 -1.04 -0.43
N TRP A 141 -6.37 -1.69 0.62
CA TRP A 141 -7.08 -2.82 1.21
C TRP A 141 -6.84 -2.88 2.72
N ASP A 142 -7.86 -3.37 3.41
CA ASP A 142 -7.84 -3.76 4.80
C ASP A 142 -8.63 -5.06 4.94
N TRP A 143 -8.36 -5.86 5.97
CA TRP A 143 -9.01 -7.16 6.14
C TRP A 143 -9.64 -7.28 7.53
N GLU A 144 -10.65 -8.13 7.59
CA GLU A 144 -11.30 -8.45 8.84
C GLU A 144 -10.37 -9.30 9.72
N GLY A 145 -10.09 -8.83 10.93
CA GLY A 145 -9.35 -9.59 11.93
C GLY A 145 -10.18 -10.71 12.56
N ASP A 146 -9.53 -11.53 13.39
CA ASP A 146 -10.12 -12.72 14.02
C ASP A 146 -11.37 -12.44 14.87
N THR A 147 -11.55 -11.21 15.33
CA THR A 147 -12.73 -10.78 16.11
C THR A 147 -13.94 -10.43 15.24
N GLY A 148 -13.85 -10.56 13.91
CA GLY A 148 -14.90 -10.17 12.98
C GLY A 148 -15.05 -8.65 12.88
N GLU A 149 -13.95 -7.91 13.09
CA GLU A 149 -13.91 -6.45 13.02
C GLU A 149 -12.74 -6.01 12.13
N PHE A 150 -12.94 -4.89 11.44
CA PHE A 150 -11.88 -4.10 10.83
C PHE A 150 -11.44 -3.08 11.86
N CYS A 151 -10.16 -3.03 12.20
CA CYS A 151 -9.63 -2.12 13.21
C CYS A 151 -8.43 -1.35 12.66
N ARG A 152 -8.40 -0.03 12.90
CA ARG A 152 -7.31 0.86 12.52
C ARG A 152 -7.10 1.95 13.57
N GLY A 153 -5.88 2.49 13.66
CA GLY A 153 -5.59 3.65 14.51
C GLY A 153 -6.50 4.83 14.17
N ALA A 154 -7.17 5.40 15.17
CA ALA A 154 -8.11 6.50 14.97
C ALA A 154 -7.41 7.75 14.40
N ASN A 155 -6.14 7.93 14.75
CA ASN A 155 -5.26 8.98 14.24
C ASN A 155 -4.90 8.83 12.75
N GLU A 156 -5.05 7.63 12.18
CA GLU A 156 -4.74 7.35 10.77
C GLU A 156 -5.95 7.58 9.86
N LEU A 157 -7.14 7.79 10.43
CA LEU A 157 -8.38 7.86 9.66
C LEU A 157 -8.48 9.13 8.81
N ASP A 158 -7.84 10.22 9.22
CA ASP A 158 -7.95 11.50 8.52
C ASP A 158 -7.22 11.49 7.17
N ASP A 159 -6.21 10.63 7.03
CA ASP A 159 -5.47 10.40 5.78
C ASP A 159 -6.22 9.47 4.80
N LEU A 160 -7.33 8.86 5.24
CA LEU A 160 -8.13 7.96 4.40
C LEU A 160 -9.12 8.72 3.54
N GLU A 161 -9.39 8.15 2.37
CA GLU A 161 -10.44 8.62 1.46
C GLU A 161 -11.82 8.51 2.14
N ALA A 162 -12.69 9.48 1.87
CA ALA A 162 -13.91 9.69 2.67
C ALA A 162 -14.78 8.42 2.86
N PRO A 163 -15.04 7.58 1.84
CA PRO A 163 -15.84 6.37 2.04
C PRO A 163 -15.21 5.36 3.02
N ILE A 164 -13.89 5.21 3.02
CA ILE A 164 -13.16 4.33 3.93
C ILE A 164 -13.14 4.94 5.34
N ARG A 165 -12.85 6.24 5.43
CA ARG A 165 -12.87 6.98 6.70
C ARG A 165 -14.25 6.89 7.37
N ASP A 166 -15.32 7.11 6.63
CA ASP A 166 -16.69 7.10 7.13
C ASP A 166 -17.12 5.69 7.54
N PHE A 167 -16.65 4.65 6.84
CA PHE A 167 -16.80 3.27 7.29
C PHE A 167 -16.21 3.09 8.69
N TYR A 168 -14.95 3.49 8.93
CA TYR A 168 -14.31 3.40 10.24
C TYR A 168 -14.98 4.25 11.32
N ARG A 169 -15.39 5.48 10.99
CA ARG A 169 -16.09 6.39 11.92
C ARG A 169 -17.48 5.88 12.34
N SER A 170 -18.07 4.96 11.58
CA SER A 170 -19.34 4.33 11.96
C SER A 170 -19.21 3.26 13.05
N GLY A 171 -17.97 2.87 13.38
CA GLY A 171 -17.66 1.86 14.38
C GLY A 171 -17.56 2.40 15.80
N ARG A 172 -17.07 1.53 16.69
CA ARG A 172 -16.75 1.88 18.08
C ARG A 172 -15.29 2.32 18.17
N VAL A 173 -14.99 3.24 19.07
CA VAL A 173 -13.61 3.61 19.41
C VAL A 173 -13.26 2.99 20.76
N ARG A 174 -12.05 2.44 20.87
CA ARG A 174 -11.50 1.92 22.12
C ARG A 174 -10.06 2.38 22.30
N LYS A 175 -9.56 2.35 23.53
CA LYS A 175 -8.11 2.48 23.75
C LYS A 175 -7.40 1.21 23.29
N ALA A 176 -6.20 1.38 22.74
CA ALA A 176 -5.28 0.29 22.45
C ALA A 176 -4.95 -0.47 23.76
N SER A 177 -4.73 -1.76 23.62
CA SER A 177 -4.44 -2.71 24.69
C SER A 177 -3.16 -3.46 24.34
N ALA A 178 -2.58 -4.21 25.27
CA ALA A 178 -1.34 -4.98 25.03
C ALA A 178 -1.39 -6.01 23.87
N ARG A 179 -2.55 -6.18 23.22
CA ARG A 179 -2.74 -7.00 22.01
C ARG A 179 -2.67 -6.22 20.70
N ASP A 180 -2.57 -4.91 20.78
CA ASP A 180 -2.53 -4.02 19.63
C ASP A 180 -1.09 -3.55 19.40
N ASP A 181 -0.74 -3.41 18.13
CA ASP A 181 0.47 -2.70 17.76
C ASP A 181 0.37 -1.25 18.29
N ASP A 182 1.49 -0.70 18.79
CA ASP A 182 1.58 0.65 19.37
C ASP A 182 0.78 0.91 20.67
N TRP A 183 0.36 -0.12 21.40
CA TRP A 183 -0.41 0.05 22.65
C TRP A 183 0.25 0.93 23.71
N GLU A 184 1.59 0.94 23.76
CA GLU A 184 2.38 1.75 24.70
C GLU A 184 2.15 3.25 24.52
N ARG A 185 1.68 3.67 23.34
CA ARG A 185 1.40 5.07 23.03
C ARG A 185 0.02 5.54 23.51
N GLY A 186 -0.79 4.62 24.04
CA GLY A 186 -2.14 4.93 24.55
C GLY A 186 -3.13 5.37 23.47
N TRP A 187 -2.89 4.96 22.22
CA TRP A 187 -3.67 5.36 21.06
C TRP A 187 -5.11 4.84 21.08
N GLU A 188 -5.98 5.50 20.33
CA GLU A 188 -7.35 5.06 20.10
C GLU A 188 -7.43 4.23 18.82
N ILE A 189 -8.22 3.16 18.85
CA ILE A 189 -8.46 2.23 17.74
C ILE A 189 -9.94 2.30 17.38
N ALA A 190 -10.23 2.61 16.12
CA ALA A 190 -11.58 2.54 15.57
C ALA A 190 -11.83 1.14 15.02
N CYS A 191 -12.87 0.46 15.50
CA CYS A 191 -13.23 -0.90 15.09
C CYS A 191 -14.67 -0.96 14.57
N VAL A 192 -14.87 -1.59 13.41
CA VAL A 192 -16.18 -1.73 12.75
C VAL A 192 -16.45 -3.19 12.45
N LYS A 193 -17.64 -3.67 12.80
CA LYS A 193 -18.16 -4.92 12.23
C LYS A 193 -18.66 -4.63 10.84
N GLY A 194 -18.04 -5.21 9.81
CA GLY A 194 -18.60 -5.17 8.46
C GLY A 194 -20.05 -5.67 8.52
N ARG A 195 -21.02 -4.87 8.09
CA ARG A 195 -22.43 -5.31 8.12
C ARG A 195 -22.55 -6.55 7.24
N PRO A 196 -23.18 -7.65 7.70
CA PRO A 196 -23.57 -8.70 6.77
C PRO A 196 -24.46 -8.05 5.72
N GLY A 197 -24.09 -8.19 4.44
CA GLY A 197 -24.90 -7.63 3.35
C GLY A 197 -26.34 -8.12 3.53
N ARG A 198 -27.33 -7.21 3.47
CA ARG A 198 -28.73 -7.62 3.47
C ARG A 198 -28.91 -8.55 2.28
N GLU A 199 -29.17 -9.84 2.53
CA GLU A 199 -29.70 -10.73 1.51
C GLU A 199 -30.97 -10.07 0.97
N ARG A 200 -30.93 -9.72 -0.31
CA ARG A 200 -32.09 -9.27 -1.09
C ARG A 200 -32.45 -10.36 -2.07
#